data_AF-D4G923-F1
#
_entry.id   AF-D4G923-F1
#
_cell.length_a   1.000
_cell.length_b   1.000
_cell.length_c   1.000
_cell.angle_alpha   90.00
_cell.angle_beta   90.00
_cell.angle_gamma   90.00
#
_symmetry.space_group_name_H-M   'P 1'
#
loop_
_entity.id
_entity.type
_entity.pdbx_description
1 polymer ?
#
loop_
_entity_poly.entity_id
_entity_poly.type
_entity_poly.pdbx_seq_one_letter_code
_entity_poly.pdbx_strand_id
1 'polypeptide(L)'
;MNFRDEIFTMEHPIFSLRGGDKKMRKYINFRNKSTIEIVPSRWGSATIFDKDMWIYITSKLVRDLDENKKIRRTISFVPHDFFRSTNRDSGGRSYVELKRTLSRLSGTRIEICQIGTNGKMNIVEFGLIDQWKIISKMDRKKGNFHSSKTISITIPEWLYERIIQHRVLQINKRYFSIRKAMERRLYEIARKHCGLQKKFTISLKRLHEKIGSHSCLNAFKHKIYSSSIQQKEERTLPDYVISIEKSTNQVTFRREGAKNELLFSQIKKLEKKSEQSSR
;
A
#
# COMPACT_ATOMS: atom_id res chain seq x y z
N MET A 1 -8.94 9.28 -11.62
CA MET A 1 -7.56 9.23 -11.13
C MET A 1 -7.20 7.77 -10.93
N ASN A 2 -6.14 7.30 -11.60
CA ASN A 2 -5.63 5.94 -11.40
C ASN A 2 -4.68 5.96 -10.21
N PHE A 3 -4.89 5.07 -9.25
CA PHE A 3 -4.06 5.03 -8.05
C PHE A 3 -2.82 4.17 -8.29
N ARG A 4 -1.67 4.67 -7.86
CA ARG A 4 -0.35 4.06 -7.97
C ARG A 4 0.26 4.03 -6.57
N ASP A 5 0.89 2.92 -6.24
CA ASP A 5 1.56 2.72 -4.96
C ASP A 5 2.95 2.09 -5.17
N GLU A 6 3.88 2.43 -4.29
CA GLU A 6 5.29 2.09 -4.41
C GLU A 6 5.56 0.64 -3.97
N ILE A 7 6.36 -0.08 -4.76
CA ILE A 7 6.56 -1.52 -4.69
C ILE A 7 7.26 -1.98 -3.40
N PHE A 8 8.29 -1.27 -2.95
CA PHE A 8 9.09 -1.63 -1.78
C PHE A 8 8.26 -1.59 -0.49
N THR A 9 7.42 -0.57 -0.31
CA THR A 9 6.53 -0.50 0.85
C THR A 9 5.43 -1.58 0.84
N MET A 10 5.03 -2.09 -0.34
CA MET A 10 4.15 -3.27 -0.41
C MET A 10 4.86 -4.56 0.01
N GLU A 11 6.17 -4.65 -0.23
CA GLU A 11 6.94 -5.85 0.07
C GLU A 11 7.32 -5.95 1.56
N HIS A 12 7.64 -4.82 2.18
CA HIS A 12 8.17 -4.76 3.54
C HIS A 12 7.18 -4.17 4.54
N PRO A 13 7.16 -4.62 5.80
CA PRO A 13 6.20 -4.18 6.82
C PRO A 13 6.54 -2.79 7.41
N ILE A 14 6.70 -1.79 6.54
CA ILE A 14 7.11 -0.43 6.91
C ILE A 14 6.05 0.24 7.79
N PHE A 15 4.79 0.17 7.38
CA PHE A 15 3.68 0.79 8.10
C PHE A 15 3.16 -0.12 9.22
N SER A 16 2.85 0.47 10.38
CA SER A 16 2.26 -0.29 11.49
C SER A 16 0.79 -0.63 11.22
N LEU A 17 0.37 -1.78 11.75
CA LEU A 17 -1.03 -2.24 11.66
C LEU A 17 -1.89 -1.71 12.81
N ARG A 18 -1.27 -1.05 13.80
CA ARG A 18 -1.93 -0.50 14.98
C ARG A 18 -1.57 0.98 15.16
N GLY A 19 -2.58 1.81 15.38
CA GLY A 19 -2.37 3.23 15.72
C GLY A 19 -1.67 3.39 17.07
N GLY A 20 -0.76 4.36 17.14
CA GLY A 20 -0.03 4.69 18.38
C GLY A 20 1.06 3.69 18.76
N ASP A 21 1.47 2.82 17.83
CA ASP A 21 2.56 1.87 18.05
C ASP A 21 3.92 2.58 18.15
N LYS A 22 4.51 2.55 19.35
CA LYS A 22 5.80 3.18 19.67
C LYS A 22 6.95 2.17 19.76
N LYS A 23 6.73 0.92 19.34
CA LYS A 23 7.80 -0.08 19.35
C LYS A 23 8.70 0.11 18.14
N MET A 24 10.01 0.10 18.38
CA MET A 24 11.01 -0.05 17.33
C MET A 24 10.85 -1.44 16.70
N ARG A 25 10.91 -1.51 15.37
CA ARG A 25 10.70 -2.76 14.65
C ARG A 25 11.89 -3.04 13.75
N LYS A 26 12.48 -4.23 13.89
CA LYS A 26 13.56 -4.71 13.03
C LYS A 26 13.08 -5.90 12.23
N TYR A 27 13.25 -5.83 10.91
CA TYR A 27 12.90 -6.87 9.97
C TYR A 27 14.14 -7.31 9.21
N ILE A 28 14.43 -8.61 9.26
CA ILE A 28 15.56 -9.19 8.53
C ILE A 28 15.00 -9.94 7.34
N ASN A 29 15.43 -9.55 6.15
CA ASN A 29 15.17 -10.30 4.94
C ASN A 29 16.41 -11.12 4.59
N PHE A 30 16.35 -12.41 4.91
CA PHE A 30 17.45 -13.35 4.68
C PHE A 30 17.75 -13.56 3.19
N ARG A 31 16.79 -13.32 2.28
CA ARG A 31 16.99 -13.59 0.85
C ARG A 31 17.91 -12.58 0.18
N ASN A 32 17.81 -11.31 0.54
CA ASN A 32 18.59 -10.21 -0.03
C ASN A 32 19.63 -9.66 0.97
N LYS A 33 19.84 -10.34 2.10
CA LYS A 33 20.74 -9.92 3.19
C LYS A 33 20.52 -8.45 3.59
N SER A 34 19.26 -8.03 3.64
CA SER A 34 18.90 -6.67 4.06
C SER A 34 18.20 -6.66 5.40
N THR A 35 18.55 -5.69 6.23
CA THR A 35 17.86 -5.38 7.48
C THR A 35 17.12 -4.07 7.31
N ILE A 36 15.87 -4.03 7.77
CA ILE A 36 15.04 -2.83 7.77
C ILE A 36 14.67 -2.55 9.21
N GLU A 37 14.97 -1.35 9.67
CA GLU A 37 14.67 -0.88 11.01
C GLU A 37 13.74 0.32 10.93
N ILE A 38 12.64 0.27 11.67
CA ILE A 38 11.62 1.31 11.69
C ILE A 38 11.60 1.91 13.10
N VAL A 39 11.93 3.19 13.15
CA VAL A 39 11.96 3.97 14.38
C VAL A 39 10.70 4.86 14.43
N PRO A 40 9.83 4.66 15.45
CA PRO A 40 8.62 5.45 15.61
C PRO A 40 8.90 6.86 16.12
N SER A 41 7.95 7.76 15.90
CA SER A 41 7.95 9.10 16.49
C SER A 41 7.35 9.12 17.90
N ARG A 42 7.39 10.29 18.57
CA ARG A 42 6.63 10.55 19.82
C ARG A 42 5.14 10.22 19.68
N TRP A 43 4.58 10.33 18.48
CA TRP A 43 3.18 10.07 18.15
C TRP A 43 2.91 8.63 17.68
N GLY A 44 3.94 7.77 17.70
CA GLY A 44 3.92 6.42 17.15
C GLY A 44 4.42 6.36 15.71
N SER A 45 4.54 5.13 15.19
CA SER A 45 4.83 4.85 13.78
C SER A 45 3.65 5.23 12.88
N ALA A 46 3.94 5.60 11.64
CA ALA A 46 2.93 5.71 10.60
C ALA A 46 2.23 4.37 10.37
N THR A 47 0.90 4.43 10.27
CA THR A 47 0.03 3.28 10.11
C THR A 47 -0.24 2.99 8.63
N ILE A 48 -0.76 1.79 8.33
CA ILE A 48 -1.14 1.45 6.96
C ILE A 48 -2.26 2.34 6.40
N PHE A 49 -3.04 3.01 7.26
CA PHE A 49 -4.01 4.02 6.84
C PHE A 49 -3.33 5.36 6.51
N ASP A 50 -2.22 5.70 7.18
CA ASP A 50 -1.45 6.91 6.86
C ASP A 50 -0.82 6.82 5.46
N LYS A 51 -0.55 5.59 4.99
CA LYS A 51 -0.07 5.30 3.63
C LYS A 51 -1.02 5.81 2.54
N ASP A 52 -2.30 6.04 2.81
CA ASP A 52 -3.22 6.63 1.81
C ASP A 52 -2.68 7.96 1.28
N MET A 53 -1.95 8.72 2.10
CA MET A 53 -1.26 9.95 1.69
C MET A 53 -0.16 9.66 0.66
N TRP A 54 0.67 8.65 0.92
CA TRP A 54 1.72 8.20 -0.01
C TRP A 54 1.14 7.75 -1.34
N ILE A 55 0.08 6.95 -1.31
CA ILE A 55 -0.61 6.49 -2.51
C ILE A 55 -1.14 7.69 -3.30
N TYR A 56 -1.82 8.62 -2.64
CA TYR A 56 -2.37 9.82 -3.30
C TYR A 56 -1.29 10.67 -3.97
N ILE A 57 -0.19 10.96 -3.25
CA ILE A 57 0.92 11.75 -3.77
C ILE A 57 1.61 11.03 -4.94
N THR A 58 1.94 9.75 -4.76
CA THR A 58 2.55 8.91 -5.81
C THR A 58 1.67 8.90 -7.06
N SER A 59 0.36 8.76 -6.89
CA SER A 59 -0.59 8.76 -8.00
C SER A 59 -0.64 10.09 -8.74
N LYS A 60 -0.52 11.23 -8.04
CA LYS A 60 -0.42 12.55 -8.69
C LYS A 60 0.88 12.70 -9.46
N LEU A 61 2.01 12.37 -8.83
CA LEU A 61 3.33 12.48 -9.46
C LEU A 61 3.46 11.60 -10.69
N VAL A 62 3.00 10.34 -10.61
CA VAL A 62 3.04 9.42 -11.75
C VAL A 62 2.14 9.92 -12.88
N ARG A 63 0.95 10.46 -12.58
CA ARG A 63 0.11 11.07 -13.62
C ARG A 63 0.81 12.26 -14.28
N ASP A 64 1.39 13.16 -13.50
CA ASP A 64 2.07 14.33 -14.04
C ASP A 64 3.29 13.90 -14.89
N LEU A 65 3.99 12.83 -14.49
CA LEU A 65 5.06 12.20 -15.27
C LEU A 65 4.55 11.56 -16.57
N ASP A 66 3.45 10.80 -16.52
CA ASP A 66 2.77 10.19 -17.67
C ASP A 66 2.28 11.27 -18.66
N GLU A 67 2.00 12.49 -18.19
CA GLU A 67 1.64 13.69 -18.97
C GLU A 67 2.87 14.51 -19.43
N ASN A 68 4.09 13.99 -19.29
CA ASN A 68 5.36 14.66 -19.63
C ASN A 68 5.59 16.01 -18.90
N LYS A 69 4.99 16.21 -17.73
CA LYS A 69 5.21 17.40 -16.90
C LYS A 69 6.43 17.19 -15.99
N LYS A 70 7.17 18.28 -15.76
CA LYS A 70 8.28 18.26 -14.79
C LYS A 70 7.73 18.09 -13.37
N ILE A 71 7.99 16.93 -12.78
CA ILE A 71 7.66 16.66 -11.38
C ILE A 71 8.64 17.36 -10.43
N ARG A 72 8.16 17.64 -9.21
CA ARG A 72 8.97 18.22 -8.12
C ARG A 72 8.72 17.41 -6.86
N ARG A 73 9.71 17.37 -5.96
CA ARG A 73 9.60 16.71 -4.64
C ARG A 73 8.56 17.35 -3.73
N THR A 74 8.32 18.65 -3.87
CA THR A 74 7.30 19.36 -3.09
C THR A 74 5.99 19.43 -3.88
N ILE A 75 4.94 18.83 -3.35
CA ILE A 75 3.60 18.80 -3.94
C ILE A 75 2.63 19.55 -3.04
N SER A 76 1.79 20.40 -3.64
CA SER A 76 0.74 21.13 -2.95
C SER A 76 -0.64 20.72 -3.47
N PHE A 77 -1.61 20.56 -2.57
CA PHE A 77 -2.99 20.21 -2.93
C PHE A 77 -4.00 20.64 -1.86
N VAL A 78 -5.27 20.70 -2.25
CA VAL A 78 -6.38 20.98 -1.33
C VAL A 78 -6.75 19.70 -0.57
N PRO A 79 -6.86 19.72 0.77
CA PRO A 79 -7.20 18.55 1.58
C PRO A 79 -8.52 17.88 1.18
N HIS A 80 -9.50 18.68 0.75
CA HIS A 80 -10.80 18.19 0.30
C HIS A 80 -10.67 17.18 -0.87
N ASP A 81 -9.77 17.42 -1.82
CA ASP A 81 -9.52 16.50 -2.93
C ASP A 81 -8.89 15.19 -2.47
N PHE A 82 -8.01 15.26 -1.47
CA PHE A 82 -7.43 14.09 -0.84
C PHE A 82 -8.52 13.24 -0.15
N PHE A 83 -9.40 13.85 0.64
CA PHE A 83 -10.48 13.12 1.30
C PHE A 83 -11.42 12.46 0.29
N ARG A 84 -11.85 13.21 -0.73
CA ARG A 84 -12.74 12.69 -1.79
C ARG A 84 -12.10 11.55 -2.58
N SER A 85 -10.83 11.67 -2.94
CA SER A 85 -10.14 10.65 -3.74
C SER A 85 -9.87 9.37 -2.94
N THR A 86 -9.58 9.49 -1.65
CA THR A 86 -9.30 8.35 -0.74
C THR A 86 -10.54 7.84 0.01
N ASN A 87 -11.74 8.22 -0.42
CA ASN A 87 -13.01 7.77 0.18
C ASN A 87 -13.09 8.01 1.71
N ARG A 88 -12.64 9.18 2.15
CA ARG A 88 -12.70 9.65 3.54
C ARG A 88 -13.71 10.76 3.70
N ASP A 89 -14.30 10.85 4.89
CA ASP A 89 -15.15 11.98 5.27
C ASP A 89 -14.34 13.29 5.26
N SER A 90 -14.99 14.39 4.90
CA SER A 90 -14.37 15.72 4.80
C SER A 90 -14.72 16.66 5.97
N GLY A 91 -15.25 16.12 7.08
CA GLY A 91 -15.62 16.88 8.27
C GLY A 91 -14.43 17.37 9.13
N GLY A 92 -14.71 18.20 10.13
CA GLY A 92 -13.67 18.81 10.99
C GLY A 92 -12.74 17.80 11.68
N ARG A 93 -13.27 16.65 12.12
CA ARG A 93 -12.48 15.54 12.70
C ARG A 93 -11.43 15.01 11.73
N SER A 94 -11.74 14.94 10.44
CA SER A 94 -10.82 14.46 9.40
C SER A 94 -9.62 15.37 9.23
N TYR A 95 -9.78 16.69 9.42
CA TYR A 95 -8.66 17.63 9.37
C TYR A 95 -7.72 17.47 10.57
N VAL A 96 -8.26 17.17 11.76
CA VAL A 96 -7.45 16.85 12.95
C VAL A 96 -6.66 15.56 12.71
N GLU A 97 -7.33 14.53 12.20
CA GLU A 97 -6.67 13.25 11.92
C GLU A 97 -5.66 13.36 10.77
N LEU A 98 -5.89 14.23 9.79
CA LEU A 98 -4.93 14.53 8.74
C LEU A 98 -3.65 15.16 9.30
N LYS A 99 -3.76 16.12 10.24
CA LYS A 99 -2.58 16.68 10.92
C LYS A 99 -1.79 15.61 11.68
N ARG A 100 -2.49 14.69 12.36
CA ARG A 100 -1.87 13.55 13.05
C ARG A 100 -1.20 12.57 12.09
N THR A 101 -1.86 12.26 10.97
CA THR A 101 -1.33 11.45 9.86
C THR A 101 -0.01 12.04 9.37
N LEU A 102 0.01 13.34 9.05
CA LEU A 102 1.22 14.03 8.59
C LEU A 102 2.35 14.01 9.62
N SER A 103 2.00 14.18 10.91
CA SER A 103 2.97 14.15 12.01
C SER A 103 3.58 12.76 12.22
N ARG A 104 2.78 11.69 12.10
CA ARG A 104 3.28 10.29 12.15
C ARG A 104 4.16 9.96 10.94
N LEU A 105 3.77 10.41 9.75
CA LEU A 105 4.55 10.22 8.53
C LEU A 105 5.89 10.95 8.61
N SER A 106 5.92 12.22 9.01
CA SER A 106 7.18 12.97 9.12
C SER A 106 8.10 12.46 10.24
N GLY A 107 7.53 11.87 11.29
CA GLY A 107 8.31 11.39 12.43
C GLY A 107 8.77 9.93 12.35
N THR A 108 8.29 9.13 11.39
CA THR A 108 8.72 7.74 11.24
C THR A 108 9.98 7.68 10.40
N ARG A 109 11.06 7.11 10.96
CA ARG A 109 12.35 6.93 10.29
C ARG A 109 12.54 5.47 9.92
N ILE A 110 13.14 5.25 8.75
CA ILE A 110 13.41 3.94 8.19
C ILE A 110 14.90 3.88 7.91
N GLU A 111 15.58 2.94 8.53
CA GLU A 111 16.95 2.58 8.18
C GLU A 111 16.92 1.27 7.38
N ILE A 112 17.63 1.25 6.27
CA ILE A 112 17.86 0.05 5.48
C ILE A 112 19.37 -0.19 5.46
N CYS A 113 19.76 -1.35 5.96
CA CYS A 113 21.12 -1.87 5.83
C CYS A 113 21.11 -3.01 4.82
N GLN A 114 21.92 -2.91 3.77
CA GLN A 114 22.08 -3.96 2.76
C GLN A 114 23.56 -4.34 2.64
N ILE A 115 23.85 -5.63 2.68
CA ILE A 115 25.19 -6.17 2.47
C ILE A 115 25.34 -6.52 0.98
N GLY A 116 26.19 -5.78 0.28
CA GLY A 116 26.54 -6.01 -1.11
C GLY A 116 27.30 -7.32 -1.32
N THR A 117 27.28 -7.84 -2.54
CA THR A 117 28.02 -9.06 -2.93
C THR A 117 29.54 -8.87 -2.83
N ASN A 118 30.02 -7.64 -2.94
CA ASN A 118 31.41 -7.23 -2.75
C ASN A 118 31.80 -7.03 -1.27
N GLY A 119 30.93 -7.40 -0.32
CA GLY A 119 31.16 -7.20 1.11
C GLY A 119 30.96 -5.76 1.60
N LYS A 120 30.65 -4.80 0.73
CA LYS A 120 30.36 -3.42 1.14
C LYS A 120 28.99 -3.33 1.79
N MET A 121 28.94 -2.72 2.97
CA MET A 121 27.70 -2.44 3.69
C MET A 121 27.18 -1.06 3.28
N ASN A 122 25.96 -1.01 2.77
CA ASN A 122 25.27 0.24 2.46
C ASN A 122 24.17 0.44 3.49
N ILE A 123 24.28 1.52 4.27
CA ILE A 123 23.25 1.94 5.23
C ILE A 123 22.64 3.25 4.71
N VAL A 124 21.32 3.28 4.62
CA VAL A 124 20.57 4.47 4.23
C VAL A 124 19.43 4.67 5.22
N GLU A 125 19.34 5.87 5.77
CA GLU A 125 18.26 6.27 6.67
C GLU A 125 17.44 7.41 6.07
N PHE A 126 16.12 7.26 6.02
CA PHE A 126 15.22 8.26 5.49
C PHE A 126 13.87 8.28 6.23
N GLY A 127 13.15 9.40 6.12
CA GLY A 127 11.80 9.54 6.67
C GLY A 127 10.74 9.16 5.64
N LEU A 128 9.50 8.96 6.08
CA LEU A 128 8.40 8.78 5.13
C LEU A 128 7.98 10.10 4.45
N ILE A 129 8.14 11.23 5.12
CA ILE A 129 7.95 12.57 4.58
C ILE A 129 9.05 13.46 5.16
N ASP A 130 9.70 14.28 4.33
CA ASP A 130 10.74 15.19 4.81
C ASP A 130 10.13 16.42 5.48
N GLN A 131 9.08 16.98 4.87
CA GLN A 131 8.43 18.20 5.36
C GLN A 131 6.96 18.23 4.99
N TRP A 132 6.13 18.83 5.84
CA TRP A 132 4.76 19.20 5.51
C TRP A 132 4.41 20.59 6.06
N LYS A 133 3.51 21.30 5.37
CA LYS A 133 2.97 22.61 5.75
C LYS A 133 1.48 22.65 5.49
N ILE A 134 0.71 23.24 6.41
CA ILE A 134 -0.69 23.60 6.18
C ILE A 134 -0.74 25.11 6.03
N ILE A 135 -1.04 25.56 4.82
CA ILE A 135 -1.17 26.98 4.48
C ILE A 135 -2.66 27.30 4.46
N SER A 136 -3.10 28.24 5.29
CA SER A 136 -4.47 28.73 5.27
C SER A 136 -4.48 30.11 4.62
N LYS A 137 -5.25 30.27 3.54
CA LYS A 137 -5.51 31.58 2.93
C LYS A 137 -6.91 32.02 3.34
N MET A 138 -7.03 33.26 3.80
CA MET A 138 -8.30 33.92 3.99
C MET A 138 -8.56 34.76 2.74
N ASP A 139 -9.53 34.33 1.93
CA ASP A 139 -9.96 35.11 0.77
C ASP A 139 -11.31 35.75 1.10
N ARG A 140 -11.42 37.07 0.84
CA ARG A 140 -12.70 37.77 0.80
C ARG A 140 -13.32 37.56 -0.58
N LYS A 141 -14.35 36.72 -0.68
CA LYS A 141 -15.19 36.61 -1.88
C LYS A 141 -16.65 36.81 -1.51
N LYS A 142 -17.31 37.78 -2.17
CA LYS A 142 -18.74 38.10 -2.01
C LYS A 142 -19.18 38.29 -0.54
N GLY A 143 -18.48 39.12 0.23
CA GLY A 143 -18.85 39.45 1.62
C GLY A 143 -18.65 38.34 2.67
N ASN A 144 -18.39 37.09 2.24
CA ASN A 144 -18.14 35.96 3.14
C ASN A 144 -16.65 35.61 3.21
N PHE A 145 -16.13 35.46 4.43
CA PHE A 145 -14.78 34.94 4.66
C PHE A 145 -14.70 33.47 4.25
N HIS A 146 -13.93 33.16 3.22
CA HIS A 146 -13.61 31.79 2.85
C HIS A 146 -12.17 31.48 3.28
N SER A 147 -12.02 30.49 4.17
CA SER A 147 -10.70 29.95 4.52
C SER A 147 -10.40 28.75 3.62
N SER A 148 -9.50 28.91 2.66
CA SER A 148 -8.99 27.79 1.87
C SER A 148 -7.72 27.24 2.52
N LYS A 149 -7.71 25.94 2.81
CA LYS A 149 -6.53 25.24 3.33
C LYS A 149 -5.83 24.53 2.18
N THR A 150 -4.53 24.72 2.06
CA THR A 150 -3.65 24.00 1.14
C THR A 150 -2.62 23.24 1.96
N ILE A 151 -2.40 21.98 1.63
CA ILE A 151 -1.31 21.19 2.19
C ILE A 151 -0.17 21.18 1.19
N SER A 152 1.04 21.41 1.68
CA SER A 152 2.28 21.23 0.93
C SER A 152 3.10 20.13 1.61
N ILE A 153 3.58 19.16 0.84
CA ILE A 153 4.37 18.02 1.32
C ILE A 153 5.62 17.87 0.46
N THR A 154 6.77 17.76 1.10
CA THR A 154 8.04 17.38 0.46
C THR A 154 8.30 15.90 0.70
N ILE A 155 8.35 15.12 -0.37
CA ILE A 155 8.65 13.69 -0.30
C ILE A 155 10.17 13.43 -0.16
N PRO A 156 10.56 12.32 0.50
CA PRO A 156 11.96 11.90 0.56
C PRO A 156 12.54 11.68 -0.83
N GLU A 157 13.83 11.99 -0.99
CA GLU A 157 14.56 11.75 -2.24
C GLU A 157 14.42 10.30 -2.70
N TRP A 158 14.51 9.36 -1.76
CA TRP A 158 14.31 7.94 -2.03
C TRP A 158 12.97 7.64 -2.73
N LEU A 159 11.84 8.21 -2.27
CA LEU A 159 10.54 7.97 -2.92
C LEU A 159 10.49 8.61 -4.30
N TYR A 160 11.07 9.81 -4.43
CA TYR A 160 11.14 10.52 -5.70
C TYR A 160 11.90 9.72 -6.76
N GLU A 161 13.07 9.17 -6.42
CA GLU A 161 13.84 8.28 -7.29
C GLU A 161 13.05 7.03 -7.68
N ARG A 162 12.33 6.41 -6.74
CA ARG A 162 11.49 5.23 -7.03
C ARG A 162 10.38 5.54 -8.03
N ILE A 163 9.78 6.72 -7.95
CA ILE A 163 8.75 7.17 -8.88
C ILE A 163 9.33 7.39 -10.28
N ILE A 164 10.48 8.05 -10.39
CA ILE A 164 11.19 8.24 -11.67
C ILE A 164 11.55 6.90 -12.30
N GLN A 165 11.99 5.92 -11.50
CA GLN A 165 12.31 4.58 -11.95
C GLN A 165 11.07 3.71 -12.28
N HIS A 166 9.87 4.30 -12.28
CA HIS A 166 8.58 3.61 -12.47
C HIS A 166 8.41 2.38 -11.56
N ARG A 167 8.95 2.41 -10.33
CA ARG A 167 8.83 1.33 -9.33
C ARG A 167 7.49 1.40 -8.59
N VAL A 168 6.41 1.51 -9.35
CA VAL A 168 5.04 1.68 -8.84
C VAL A 168 4.10 0.67 -9.47
N LEU A 169 3.07 0.25 -8.72
CA LEU A 169 2.00 -0.60 -9.22
C LEU A 169 0.67 0.13 -9.14
N GLN A 170 -0.16 -0.04 -10.17
CA GLN A 170 -1.54 0.43 -10.12
C GLN A 170 -2.32 -0.36 -9.07
N ILE A 171 -3.17 0.30 -8.29
CA ILE A 171 -4.07 -0.32 -7.30
C ILE A 171 -5.54 0.01 -7.61
N ASN A 172 -6.44 -0.85 -7.15
CA ASN A 172 -7.88 -0.65 -7.28
C ASN A 172 -8.35 0.47 -6.34
N LYS A 173 -9.25 1.35 -6.83
CA LYS A 173 -9.87 2.40 -6.00
C LYS A 173 -10.59 1.87 -4.77
N ARG A 174 -11.17 0.66 -4.85
CA ARG A 174 -11.83 0.01 -3.70
C ARG A 174 -10.87 -0.33 -2.56
N TYR A 175 -9.55 -0.25 -2.77
CA TYR A 175 -8.55 -0.37 -1.70
C TYR A 175 -8.86 0.55 -0.50
N PHE A 176 -9.27 1.79 -0.77
CA PHE A 176 -9.55 2.75 0.30
C PHE A 176 -10.79 2.39 1.13
N SER A 177 -11.67 1.53 0.61
CA SER A 177 -12.85 1.04 1.32
C SER A 177 -12.53 -0.07 2.33
N ILE A 178 -11.33 -0.66 2.27
CA ILE A 178 -10.90 -1.71 3.22
C ILE A 178 -10.71 -1.07 4.60
N ARG A 179 -11.53 -1.47 5.57
CA ARG A 179 -11.55 -0.90 6.92
C ARG A 179 -10.56 -1.55 7.88
N LYS A 180 -10.12 -2.78 7.61
CA LYS A 180 -9.21 -3.52 8.50
C LYS A 180 -7.76 -3.39 8.04
N ALA A 181 -6.87 -2.99 8.96
CA ALA A 181 -5.44 -2.81 8.66
C ALA A 181 -4.78 -4.09 8.10
N MET A 182 -5.10 -5.24 8.70
CA MET A 182 -4.62 -6.54 8.25
C MET A 182 -5.02 -6.84 6.81
N GLU A 183 -6.26 -6.55 6.43
CA GLU A 183 -6.77 -6.77 5.08
C GLU A 183 -6.09 -5.85 4.07
N ARG A 184 -5.86 -4.56 4.41
CA ARG A 184 -5.07 -3.66 3.55
C ARG A 184 -3.67 -4.22 3.31
N ARG A 185 -3.03 -4.75 4.36
CA ARG A 185 -1.71 -5.35 4.22
C ARG A 185 -1.72 -6.62 3.37
N LEU A 186 -2.75 -7.45 3.51
CA LEU A 186 -2.95 -8.62 2.65
C LEU A 186 -3.14 -8.22 1.18
N TYR A 187 -3.90 -7.15 0.91
CA TYR A 187 -4.05 -6.60 -0.43
C TYR A 187 -2.70 -6.17 -1.03
N GLU A 188 -1.86 -5.46 -0.27
CA GLU A 188 -0.54 -5.02 -0.76
C GLU A 188 0.37 -6.20 -1.13
N ILE A 189 0.42 -7.22 -0.26
CA ILE A 189 1.20 -8.44 -0.49
C ILE A 189 0.65 -9.19 -1.72
N ALA A 190 -0.67 -9.32 -1.83
CA ALA A 190 -1.31 -9.93 -2.98
C ALA A 190 -0.98 -9.14 -4.25
N ARG A 191 -1.06 -7.81 -4.22
CA ARG A 191 -0.80 -6.97 -5.39
C ARG A 191 0.65 -7.06 -5.86
N LYS A 192 1.59 -6.96 -4.92
CA LYS A 192 3.03 -7.09 -5.17
C LYS A 192 3.40 -8.44 -5.76
N HIS A 193 2.92 -9.52 -5.15
CA HIS A 193 3.35 -10.86 -5.52
C HIS A 193 2.50 -11.45 -6.64
N CYS A 194 1.17 -11.28 -6.65
CA CYS A 194 0.36 -11.76 -7.76
C CYS A 194 0.62 -10.97 -9.04
N GLY A 195 0.94 -9.66 -9.01
CA GLY A 195 1.32 -8.90 -10.21
C GLY A 195 0.53 -9.28 -11.48
N LEU A 196 1.22 -9.94 -12.43
CA LEU A 196 0.66 -10.57 -13.64
C LEU A 196 0.29 -12.06 -13.47
N GLN A 197 0.83 -12.76 -12.48
CA GLN A 197 0.54 -14.18 -12.24
C GLN A 197 -0.86 -14.41 -11.64
N LYS A 198 -1.50 -15.51 -12.03
CA LYS A 198 -2.88 -15.85 -11.64
C LYS A 198 -3.01 -16.17 -10.15
N LYS A 199 -1.97 -16.73 -9.55
CA LYS A 199 -1.93 -17.16 -8.15
C LYS A 199 -0.54 -16.94 -7.54
N PHE A 200 -0.50 -16.73 -6.23
CA PHE A 200 0.72 -16.69 -5.42
C PHE A 200 0.48 -17.45 -4.12
N THR A 201 1.37 -18.38 -3.79
CA THR A 201 1.27 -19.20 -2.58
C THR A 201 2.48 -18.94 -1.68
N ILE A 202 2.23 -18.78 -0.39
CA ILE A 202 3.25 -18.50 0.63
C ILE A 202 2.93 -19.28 1.90
N SER A 203 3.96 -19.72 2.63
CA SER A 203 3.76 -20.34 3.94
C SER A 203 3.25 -19.31 4.95
N LEU A 204 2.40 -19.73 5.88
CA LEU A 204 1.82 -18.87 6.91
C LEU A 204 2.89 -18.13 7.73
N LYS A 205 3.99 -18.82 8.06
CA LYS A 205 5.14 -18.23 8.78
C LYS A 205 5.78 -17.07 8.01
N ARG A 206 6.06 -17.26 6.72
CA ARG A 206 6.63 -16.20 5.88
C ARG A 206 5.66 -15.05 5.66
N LEU A 207 4.36 -15.35 5.56
CA LEU A 207 3.33 -14.31 5.48
C LEU A 207 3.28 -13.48 6.76
N HIS A 208 3.33 -14.13 7.93
CA HIS A 208 3.37 -13.48 9.24
C HIS A 208 4.54 -12.49 9.35
N GLU A 209 5.74 -12.92 8.92
CA GLU A 209 6.95 -12.09 8.84
C GLU A 209 6.77 -10.90 7.87
N LYS A 210 6.25 -11.13 6.65
CA LYS A 210 6.02 -10.07 5.64
C LYS A 210 4.95 -9.06 6.03
N ILE A 211 3.97 -9.49 6.81
CA ILE A 211 2.94 -8.61 7.37
C ILE A 211 3.50 -7.80 8.54
N GLY A 212 4.50 -8.33 9.25
CA GLY A 212 5.03 -7.71 10.48
C GLY A 212 4.03 -7.79 11.63
N SER A 213 3.30 -8.90 11.74
CA SER A 213 2.30 -9.07 12.81
C SER A 213 2.97 -9.39 14.14
N HIS A 214 2.55 -8.71 15.22
CA HIS A 214 3.04 -8.98 16.58
C HIS A 214 2.28 -10.11 17.30
N SER A 215 1.16 -10.59 16.76
CA SER A 215 0.44 -11.72 17.38
C SER A 215 1.19 -13.02 17.17
N CYS A 216 1.03 -13.97 18.10
CA CYS A 216 1.55 -15.33 17.94
C CYS A 216 1.00 -15.98 16.65
N LEU A 217 1.73 -16.96 16.11
CA LEU A 217 1.41 -17.56 14.81
C LEU A 217 0.02 -18.20 14.79
N ASN A 218 -0.43 -18.79 15.90
CA ASN A 218 -1.77 -19.38 16.01
C ASN A 218 -2.88 -18.31 15.95
N ALA A 219 -2.77 -17.23 16.73
CA ALA A 219 -3.71 -16.12 16.66
C ALA A 219 -3.72 -15.46 15.28
N PHE A 220 -2.55 -15.36 14.64
CA PHE A 220 -2.44 -14.91 13.25
C PHE A 220 -3.14 -15.85 12.27
N LYS A 221 -2.98 -17.18 12.42
CA LYS A 221 -3.69 -18.20 11.62
C LYS A 221 -5.21 -17.99 11.69
N HIS A 222 -5.75 -17.79 12.89
CA HIS A 222 -7.19 -17.52 13.07
C HIS A 222 -7.63 -16.24 12.38
N LYS A 223 -6.84 -15.16 12.44
CA LYS A 223 -7.12 -13.90 11.73
C LYS A 223 -7.12 -14.06 10.21
N ILE A 224 -6.17 -14.82 9.65
CA ILE A 224 -6.14 -15.10 8.21
C ILE A 224 -7.33 -15.96 7.81
N TYR A 225 -7.68 -16.96 8.62
CA TYR A 225 -8.83 -17.81 8.37
C TYR A 225 -10.14 -17.02 8.37
N SER A 226 -10.39 -16.18 9.38
CA SER A 226 -11.58 -15.33 9.43
C SER A 226 -11.64 -14.35 8.25
N SER A 227 -10.50 -13.74 7.90
CA SER A 227 -10.42 -12.88 6.71
C SER A 227 -10.76 -13.66 5.43
N SER A 228 -10.31 -14.91 5.29
CA SER A 228 -10.58 -15.75 4.12
C SER A 228 -12.06 -16.15 4.00
N ILE A 229 -12.76 -16.31 5.12
CA ILE A 229 -14.21 -16.57 5.13
C ILE A 229 -14.95 -15.32 4.68
N GLN A 230 -14.65 -14.18 5.32
CA GLN A 230 -15.29 -12.92 4.98
C GLN A 230 -15.05 -12.51 3.52
N GLN A 231 -13.89 -12.85 2.95
CA GLN A 231 -13.65 -12.68 1.52
C GLN A 231 -14.66 -13.40 0.63
N LYS A 232 -15.05 -14.62 1.01
CA LYS A 232 -16.00 -15.41 0.21
C LYS A 232 -17.40 -14.81 0.23
N GLU A 233 -17.79 -14.22 1.35
CA GLU A 233 -19.13 -13.66 1.58
C GLU A 233 -19.24 -12.22 1.05
N GLU A 234 -18.28 -11.35 1.42
CA GLU A 234 -18.38 -9.90 1.22
C GLU A 234 -17.44 -9.35 0.13
N ARG A 235 -16.48 -10.16 -0.36
CA ARG A 235 -15.43 -9.74 -1.31
C ARG A 235 -14.72 -8.45 -0.88
N THR A 236 -14.25 -8.41 0.38
CA THR A 236 -13.69 -7.19 0.97
C THR A 236 -12.33 -6.80 0.37
N LEU A 237 -11.59 -7.73 -0.23
CA LEU A 237 -10.35 -7.50 -0.98
C LEU A 237 -10.65 -7.36 -2.48
N PRO A 238 -10.48 -6.17 -3.05
CA PRO A 238 -10.65 -5.97 -4.48
C PRO A 238 -9.66 -6.82 -5.27
N ASP A 239 -10.09 -7.39 -6.39
CA ASP A 239 -9.28 -8.14 -7.35
C ASP A 239 -8.63 -9.44 -6.85
N TYR A 240 -8.78 -9.80 -5.57
CA TYR A 240 -8.04 -10.92 -4.96
C TYR A 240 -8.91 -11.75 -4.03
N VAL A 241 -8.79 -13.06 -4.14
CA VAL A 241 -9.37 -14.03 -3.21
C VAL A 241 -8.25 -14.70 -2.44
N ILE A 242 -8.45 -14.86 -1.12
CA ILE A 242 -7.51 -15.55 -0.23
C ILE A 242 -8.09 -16.90 0.16
N SER A 243 -7.27 -17.95 0.09
CA SER A 243 -7.57 -19.26 0.64
C SER A 243 -6.41 -19.73 1.51
N ILE A 244 -6.72 -20.44 2.59
CA ILE A 244 -5.74 -21.06 3.46
C ILE A 244 -5.95 -22.57 3.47
N GLU A 245 -4.89 -23.31 3.19
CA GLU A 245 -4.86 -24.77 3.27
C GLU A 245 -4.43 -25.16 4.69
N LYS A 246 -5.35 -25.78 5.46
CA LYS A 246 -5.14 -26.04 6.90
C LYS A 246 -4.05 -27.08 7.14
N SER A 247 -3.95 -28.08 6.25
CA SER A 247 -3.00 -29.19 6.34
C SER A 247 -1.56 -28.72 6.13
N THR A 248 -1.32 -27.87 5.15
CA THR A 248 0.03 -27.41 4.76
C THR A 248 0.41 -26.05 5.34
N ASN A 249 -0.51 -25.36 6.03
CA ASN A 249 -0.36 -23.98 6.49
C ASN A 249 0.10 -23.04 5.36
N GLN A 250 -0.42 -23.25 4.16
CA GLN A 250 -0.15 -22.39 3.01
C GLN A 250 -1.31 -21.44 2.77
N VAL A 251 -0.97 -20.18 2.50
CA VAL A 251 -1.92 -19.15 2.12
C VAL A 251 -1.74 -18.87 0.63
N THR A 252 -2.83 -18.95 -0.12
CA THR A 252 -2.86 -18.69 -1.55
C THR A 252 -3.70 -17.46 -1.84
N PHE A 253 -3.10 -16.53 -2.56
CA PHE A 253 -3.76 -15.37 -3.14
C PHE A 253 -4.04 -15.69 -4.61
N ARG A 254 -5.27 -15.46 -5.07
CA ARG A 254 -5.67 -15.68 -6.46
C ARG A 254 -6.35 -14.44 -7.01
N ARG A 255 -5.97 -14.02 -8.21
CA ARG A 255 -6.60 -12.87 -8.87
C ARG A 255 -8.04 -13.22 -9.29
N GLU A 256 -8.98 -12.37 -8.91
CA GLU A 256 -10.37 -12.43 -9.34
C GLU A 256 -10.44 -12.05 -10.83
N GLY A 257 -11.18 -12.83 -11.64
CA GLY A 257 -11.18 -12.71 -13.12
C GLY A 257 -10.28 -13.72 -13.85
N ALA A 258 -9.29 -14.34 -13.20
CA ALA A 258 -8.49 -15.42 -13.81
C ALA A 258 -9.29 -16.71 -14.10
N LYS A 259 -10.50 -16.85 -13.51
CA LYS A 259 -11.45 -17.93 -13.85
C LYS A 259 -12.04 -17.75 -15.24
N ASN A 260 -12.33 -16.51 -15.66
CA ASN A 260 -12.99 -16.26 -16.95
C ASN A 260 -12.07 -16.59 -18.11
N GLU A 261 -10.78 -16.24 -18.05
CA GLU A 261 -9.82 -16.62 -19.11
C GLU A 261 -9.66 -18.13 -19.28
N LEU A 262 -9.79 -18.91 -18.21
CA LEU A 262 -9.68 -20.36 -18.25
C LEU A 262 -10.94 -20.98 -18.88
N LEU A 263 -12.12 -20.45 -18.54
CA LEU A 263 -13.39 -20.83 -19.15
C LEU A 263 -13.43 -20.43 -20.64
N PHE A 264 -13.04 -19.20 -20.99
CA PHE A 264 -12.97 -18.73 -22.37
C PHE A 264 -11.92 -19.47 -23.22
N SER A 265 -10.79 -19.88 -22.62
CA SER A 265 -9.79 -20.71 -23.33
C SER A 265 -10.21 -22.17 -23.46
N GLN A 266 -11.00 -22.71 -22.53
CA GLN A 266 -11.63 -24.03 -22.64
C GLN A 266 -12.74 -24.03 -23.70
N ILE A 267 -13.59 -23.00 -23.72
CA ILE A 267 -14.64 -22.82 -24.74
C ILE A 267 -14.02 -22.67 -26.14
N LYS A 268 -13.02 -21.79 -26.32
CA LYS A 268 -12.29 -21.69 -27.61
C LYS A 268 -11.59 -22.97 -28.05
N LYS A 269 -11.13 -23.81 -27.11
CA LYS A 269 -10.55 -25.13 -27.42
C LYS A 269 -11.61 -26.15 -27.85
N LEU A 270 -12.82 -26.05 -27.31
CA LEU A 270 -13.96 -26.90 -27.69
C LEU A 270 -14.51 -26.49 -29.06
N GLU A 271 -14.65 -25.20 -29.32
CA GLU A 271 -15.09 -24.65 -30.63
C GLU A 271 -14.14 -25.04 -31.77
N LYS A 272 -12.81 -24.97 -31.55
CA LYS A 272 -11.82 -25.45 -32.53
C LYS A 272 -11.86 -26.95 -32.78
N LYS A 273 -12.27 -27.76 -31.79
CA LYS A 273 -12.41 -29.21 -31.95
C LYS A 273 -13.68 -29.58 -32.71
N SER A 274 -14.78 -28.84 -32.54
CA SER A 274 -16.00 -29.05 -33.32
C SER A 274 -15.81 -28.70 -34.80
N GLU A 275 -15.08 -27.62 -35.12
CA GLU A 275 -14.81 -27.23 -36.51
C GLU A 275 -13.91 -28.22 -37.28
N GLN A 276 -13.05 -28.97 -36.57
CA GLN A 276 -12.19 -29.99 -37.16
C GLN A 276 -12.89 -31.36 -37.32
N SER A 277 -14.04 -31.58 -36.67
CA SER A 277 -14.81 -32.83 -36.75
C SER A 277 -15.92 -32.80 -37.81
N SER A 278 -16.13 -31.64 -38.43
CA SER A 278 -17.15 -31.40 -39.47
C SER A 278 -16.54 -31.10 -40.86
N ARG A 279 -15.29 -31.55 -41.08
CA ARG A 279 -14.61 -31.64 -42.38
C ARG A 279 -14.12 -33.07 -42.55
#